data_AF-A0A3L6LZW4-F1
#
_entry.id   AF-A0A3L6LZW4-F1
#
_cell.length_a   1.000
_cell.length_b   1.000
_cell.length_c   1.000
_cell.angle_alpha   90.00
_cell.angle_beta   90.00
_cell.angle_gamma   90.00
#
_symmetry.space_group_name_H-M   'P 1'
#
loop_
_entity.id
_entity.type
_entity.pdbx_description
1 polymer ?
#
loop_
_entity_poly.entity_id
_entity_poly.type
_entity_poly.pdbx_seq_one_letter_code
_entity_poly.pdbx_strand_id
1 'polypeptide(L)'
;MKIWPTDPSAELVAVFSAIARTRMADVPICNARLEVEAVGFRQRSDGHWAGVMITPWAINLLCLPGQEAGWPVLAACSKYDWDFPSGVYEFTVADEDSLGSYHLCSLFSPALEFESHEQARLTAIATAHALFAAPLAPVAEAPAPSRRAFLGLRG
;
A
#
# COMPACT_ATOMS: atom_id res chain seq x y z
N MET A 1 1.04 -18.68 -6.84
CA MET A 1 0.48 -17.49 -7.52
C MET A 1 -0.97 -17.75 -7.88
N LYS A 2 -1.88 -16.84 -7.53
CA LYS A 2 -3.31 -16.92 -7.84
C LYS A 2 -3.64 -15.78 -8.80
N ILE A 3 -4.29 -16.09 -9.92
CA ILE A 3 -4.66 -15.10 -10.93
C ILE A 3 -6.06 -14.56 -10.63
N TRP A 4 -6.23 -13.25 -10.75
CA TRP A 4 -7.46 -12.53 -10.40
C TRP A 4 -8.20 -12.05 -11.65
N PRO A 5 -9.15 -12.83 -12.20
CA PRO A 5 -9.90 -12.45 -13.39
C PRO A 5 -10.94 -11.35 -13.12
N THR A 6 -11.29 -11.14 -11.86
CA THR A 6 -12.28 -10.15 -11.39
C THR A 6 -11.68 -9.32 -10.28
N ASP A 7 -12.37 -8.23 -9.91
CA ASP A 7 -11.92 -7.31 -8.86
C ASP A 7 -11.58 -8.06 -7.54
N PRO A 8 -10.30 -8.04 -7.09
CA PRO A 8 -9.86 -8.72 -5.88
C PRO A 8 -10.22 -7.99 -4.58
N SER A 9 -10.80 -6.78 -4.65
CA SER A 9 -11.03 -5.89 -3.51
C SER A 9 -11.75 -6.56 -2.33
N ALA A 10 -12.86 -7.25 -2.60
CA ALA A 10 -13.67 -7.86 -1.55
C ALA A 10 -12.93 -8.99 -0.83
N GLU A 11 -12.19 -9.81 -1.58
CA GLU A 11 -11.44 -10.93 -1.01
C GLU A 11 -10.22 -10.45 -0.23
N LEU A 12 -9.53 -9.42 -0.75
CA LEU A 12 -8.45 -8.76 -0.02
C LEU A 12 -8.94 -8.18 1.31
N VAL A 13 -10.05 -7.44 1.31
CA VAL A 13 -10.64 -6.90 2.54
C VAL A 13 -10.94 -8.01 3.54
N ALA A 14 -11.49 -9.15 3.08
CA ALA A 14 -11.77 -10.28 3.96
C ALA A 14 -10.48 -10.88 4.57
N VAL A 15 -9.45 -11.10 3.76
CA VAL A 15 -8.16 -11.65 4.22
C VAL A 15 -7.47 -10.69 5.19
N PHE A 16 -7.32 -9.42 4.82
CA PHE A 16 -6.69 -8.43 5.69
C PHE A 16 -7.50 -8.17 6.97
N SER A 17 -8.83 -8.25 6.92
CA SER A 17 -9.68 -8.21 8.13
C SER A 17 -9.45 -9.41 9.05
N ALA A 18 -9.26 -10.60 8.48
CA ALA A 18 -8.90 -11.78 9.26
C ALA A 18 -7.52 -11.62 9.91
N ILE A 19 -6.53 -11.10 9.17
CA ILE A 19 -5.19 -10.80 9.69
C ILE A 19 -5.26 -9.75 10.81
N ALA A 20 -6.06 -8.70 10.63
CA ALA A 20 -6.31 -7.66 11.62
C ALA A 20 -6.85 -8.24 12.93
N ARG A 21 -7.77 -9.22 12.84
CA ARG A 21 -8.42 -9.86 14.00
C ARG A 21 -7.62 -11.01 14.62
N THR A 22 -6.59 -11.51 13.95
CA THR A 22 -5.81 -12.67 14.41
C THR A 22 -4.39 -12.26 14.76
N ARG A 23 -3.52 -12.08 13.76
CA ARG A 23 -2.09 -11.81 13.96
C ARG A 23 -1.81 -10.40 14.46
N MET A 24 -2.64 -9.43 14.08
CA MET A 24 -2.43 -8.01 14.39
C MET A 24 -3.36 -7.50 15.50
N ALA A 25 -4.19 -8.35 16.11
CA ALA A 25 -5.20 -7.93 17.09
C ALA A 25 -4.60 -7.33 18.37
N ASP A 26 -3.44 -7.83 18.80
CA ASP A 26 -2.74 -7.38 20.02
C ASP A 26 -1.60 -6.40 19.73
N VAL A 27 -1.46 -5.92 18.49
CA VAL A 27 -0.35 -5.04 18.13
C VAL A 27 -0.73 -3.59 18.46
N PRO A 28 0.06 -2.87 19.30
CA PRO A 28 -0.29 -1.52 19.74
C PRO A 28 -0.24 -0.45 18.63
N ILE A 29 0.20 -0.83 17.43
CA ILE A 29 0.19 0.04 16.24
C ILE A 29 -1.18 0.06 15.55
N CYS A 30 -2.10 -0.83 15.92
CA CYS A 30 -3.43 -0.92 15.33
C CYS A 30 -4.32 0.22 15.84
N ASN A 31 -4.72 1.09 14.92
CA ASN A 31 -5.69 2.14 15.16
C ASN A 31 -7.10 1.55 15.11
N ALA A 32 -7.75 1.41 16.27
CA ALA A 32 -9.12 0.89 16.37
C ALA A 32 -10.17 1.75 15.67
N ARG A 33 -9.82 2.98 15.24
CA ARG A 33 -10.71 3.86 14.47
C ARG A 33 -10.66 3.61 12.97
N LEU A 34 -9.71 2.80 12.49
CA LEU A 34 -9.55 2.47 11.09
C LEU A 34 -10.09 1.07 10.82
N GLU A 35 -10.72 0.91 9.66
CA GLU A 35 -11.23 -0.36 9.18
C GLU A 35 -10.43 -0.81 7.96
N VAL A 36 -10.48 -2.12 7.67
CA VAL A 36 -9.86 -2.64 6.46
C VAL A 36 -10.73 -2.29 5.26
N GLU A 37 -10.20 -1.49 4.33
CA GLU A 37 -10.92 -1.05 3.13
C GLU A 37 -10.01 -1.04 1.91
N ALA A 38 -10.47 -1.65 0.82
CA ALA A 38 -9.84 -1.60 -0.49
C ALA A 38 -10.39 -0.42 -1.30
N VAL A 39 -9.52 0.48 -1.73
CA VAL A 39 -9.85 1.74 -2.38
C VAL A 39 -9.11 1.89 -3.71
N GLY A 40 -9.86 2.22 -4.77
CA GLY A 40 -9.28 2.58 -6.05
C GLY A 40 -8.62 1.42 -6.81
N PHE A 41 -9.01 0.17 -6.52
CA PHE A 41 -8.59 -0.99 -7.29
C PHE A 41 -9.08 -0.88 -8.73
N ARG A 42 -8.15 -1.00 -9.67
CA ARG A 42 -8.46 -1.05 -11.09
C ARG A 42 -7.45 -1.89 -11.85
N GLN A 43 -7.91 -2.43 -12.96
CA GLN A 43 -7.05 -3.11 -13.91
C GLN A 43 -6.22 -2.10 -14.69
N ARG A 44 -4.92 -2.33 -14.71
CA ARG A 44 -3.93 -1.54 -15.46
C ARG A 44 -3.86 -2.02 -16.91
N SER A 45 -3.14 -1.27 -17.75
CA SER A 45 -2.94 -1.59 -19.18
C SER A 45 -2.20 -2.91 -19.43
N ASP A 46 -1.39 -3.35 -18.47
CA ASP A 46 -0.69 -4.63 -18.43
C ASP A 46 -1.59 -5.80 -17.97
N GLY A 47 -2.86 -5.55 -17.67
CA GLY A 47 -3.83 -6.58 -17.28
C GLY A 47 -3.81 -6.94 -15.79
N HIS A 48 -2.89 -6.35 -15.00
CA HIS A 48 -2.79 -6.55 -13.56
C HIS A 48 -3.65 -5.56 -12.77
N TRP A 49 -3.97 -5.90 -11.53
CA TRP A 49 -4.75 -5.06 -10.64
C TRP A 49 -3.85 -4.22 -9.76
N ALA A 50 -4.15 -2.93 -9.59
CA ALA A 50 -3.50 -2.09 -8.61
C ALA A 50 -4.52 -1.24 -7.86
N GLY A 51 -4.30 -1.06 -6.56
CA GLY A 51 -5.17 -0.30 -5.68
C GLY A 51 -4.53 -0.01 -4.34
N VAL A 52 -5.21 0.76 -3.49
CA VAL A 52 -4.76 1.10 -2.14
C VAL A 52 -5.59 0.31 -1.13
N MET A 53 -4.94 -0.29 -0.15
CA MET A 53 -5.56 -0.96 0.97
C MET A 53 -5.27 -0.20 2.25
N ILE A 54 -6.35 0.14 2.93
CA ILE A 54 -6.33 0.69 4.27
C ILE A 54 -6.38 -0.48 5.23
N THR A 55 -5.47 -0.50 6.19
CA THR A 55 -5.56 -1.41 7.34
C THR A 55 -5.39 -0.62 8.63
N PRO A 56 -5.79 -1.18 9.79
CA PRO A 56 -5.63 -0.51 11.08
C PRO A 56 -4.20 -0.11 11.43
N TRP A 57 -3.19 -0.77 10.86
CA TRP A 57 -1.78 -0.49 11.14
C TRP A 57 -1.08 0.35 10.08
N ALA A 58 -1.48 0.25 8.82
CA ALA A 58 -0.81 0.90 7.69
C ALA A 58 -1.73 1.07 6.48
N ILE A 59 -1.41 2.05 5.63
CA ILE A 59 -2.00 2.16 4.29
C ILE A 59 -0.96 1.63 3.29
N ASN A 60 -1.34 0.62 2.52
CA ASN A 60 -0.45 -0.07 1.59
C ASN A 60 -1.02 -0.04 0.18
N LEU A 61 -0.18 0.20 -0.81
CA LEU A 61 -0.54 -0.04 -2.21
C LEU A 61 -0.37 -1.52 -2.51
N LEU A 62 -1.35 -2.12 -3.15
CA LEU A 62 -1.31 -3.52 -3.57
C LEU A 62 -1.36 -3.61 -5.08
N CYS A 63 -0.55 -4.51 -5.62
CA CYS A 63 -0.59 -4.93 -7.01
C CYS A 63 -0.79 -6.45 -7.03
N LEU A 64 -1.74 -6.93 -7.85
CA LEU A 64 -2.08 -8.34 -7.95
C LEU A 64 -2.07 -8.82 -9.40
N PRO A 65 -1.65 -10.07 -9.64
CA PRO A 65 -1.64 -10.63 -10.98
C PRO A 65 -3.07 -10.88 -11.48
N GLY A 66 -3.53 -10.09 -12.45
CA GLY A 66 -4.77 -10.34 -13.20
C GLY A 66 -4.59 -11.33 -14.36
N GLN A 67 -3.35 -11.53 -14.82
CA GLN A 67 -2.95 -12.56 -15.78
C GLN A 67 -1.55 -13.08 -15.43
N GLU A 68 -1.19 -14.25 -15.95
CA GLU A 68 0.16 -14.81 -15.75
C GLU A 68 1.19 -14.14 -16.67
N ALA A 69 0.74 -13.67 -17.85
CA ALA A 69 1.60 -13.02 -18.82
C ALA A 69 2.11 -11.66 -18.32
N GLY A 70 3.43 -11.52 -18.19
CA GLY A 70 4.04 -10.26 -17.77
C GLY A 70 4.09 -10.04 -16.26
N TRP A 71 3.66 -11.01 -15.45
CA TRP A 71 3.87 -10.94 -14.00
C TRP A 71 5.25 -11.50 -13.62
N PRO A 72 6.07 -10.75 -12.87
CA PRO A 72 7.38 -11.21 -12.43
C PRO A 72 7.23 -12.30 -11.34
N VAL A 73 7.70 -13.51 -11.61
CA VAL A 73 7.77 -14.59 -10.62
C VAL A 73 9.02 -14.41 -9.76
N LEU A 74 8.89 -13.67 -8.66
CA LEU A 74 9.97 -13.39 -7.72
C LEU A 74 9.73 -14.09 -6.39
N ALA A 75 10.81 -14.31 -5.62
CA ALA A 75 10.70 -14.88 -4.29
C ALA A 75 10.03 -13.88 -3.32
N ALA A 76 9.31 -14.38 -2.32
CA ALA A 76 8.79 -13.54 -1.23
C ALA A 76 9.92 -12.71 -0.60
N CYS A 77 9.58 -11.50 -0.15
CA CYS A 77 10.50 -10.44 0.32
C CYS A 77 11.43 -9.85 -0.76
N SER A 78 11.29 -10.21 -2.04
CA SER A 78 11.99 -9.50 -3.11
C SER A 78 11.39 -8.11 -3.32
N LYS A 79 12.16 -7.21 -3.92
CA LYS A 79 11.69 -5.88 -4.32
C LYS A 79 11.52 -5.85 -5.84
N TYR A 80 10.45 -5.22 -6.31
CA TYR A 80 10.12 -5.08 -7.70
C TYR A 80 9.57 -3.69 -7.99
N ASP A 81 10.18 -3.02 -8.95
CA ASP A 81 9.79 -1.68 -9.35
C ASP A 81 8.69 -1.75 -10.41
N TRP A 82 7.53 -1.18 -10.07
CA TRP A 82 6.42 -1.03 -11.01
C TRP A 82 6.40 0.39 -11.57
N ASP A 83 6.40 0.51 -12.89
CA ASP A 83 6.14 1.77 -13.58
C ASP A 83 4.64 2.10 -13.51
N PHE A 84 4.32 3.28 -12.97
CA PHE A 84 2.99 3.89 -12.99
C PHE A 84 3.05 5.24 -13.72
N PRO A 85 1.90 5.77 -14.19
CA PRO A 85 1.83 7.09 -14.81
C PRO A 85 2.43 8.21 -13.96
N SER A 86 2.33 8.11 -12.64
CA SER A 86 2.89 9.09 -11.70
C SER A 86 4.39 8.92 -11.42
N GLY A 87 4.98 7.76 -11.71
CA GLY A 87 6.37 7.44 -11.42
C GLY A 87 6.62 5.96 -11.19
N VAL A 88 7.86 5.61 -10.84
CA VAL A 88 8.27 4.25 -10.50
C VAL A 88 8.14 4.04 -9.00
N TYR A 89 7.52 2.95 -8.59
CA TYR A 89 7.33 2.61 -7.18
C TYR A 89 7.91 1.23 -6.88
N GLU A 90 8.69 1.14 -5.80
CA GLU A 90 9.27 -0.11 -5.33
C GLU A 90 8.22 -0.88 -4.51
N PHE A 91 7.79 -2.02 -5.03
CA PHE A 91 6.91 -2.94 -4.32
C PHE A 91 7.73 -4.09 -3.72
N THR A 92 7.31 -4.55 -2.55
CA THR A 92 7.81 -5.77 -1.95
C THR A 92 6.89 -6.93 -2.32
N VAL A 93 7.47 -8.02 -2.80
CA VAL A 93 6.79 -9.27 -3.11
C VAL A 93 6.39 -9.90 -1.78
N ALA A 94 5.10 -9.99 -1.54
CA ALA A 94 4.52 -10.70 -0.44
C ALA A 94 3.85 -11.98 -0.94
N ASP A 95 3.81 -12.98 -0.08
CA ASP A 95 3.11 -14.22 -0.35
C ASP A 95 2.19 -14.48 0.84
N GLU A 96 0.91 -14.64 0.55
CA GLU A 96 -0.10 -15.00 1.54
C GLU A 96 -0.85 -16.21 1.02
N ASP A 97 -0.98 -17.26 1.82
CA ASP A 97 -1.59 -18.53 1.41
C ASP A 97 -2.99 -18.34 0.78
N SER A 98 -3.74 -17.34 1.25
CA SER A 98 -5.10 -17.03 0.75
C SER A 98 -5.12 -16.25 -0.57
N LEU A 99 -4.13 -15.38 -0.79
CA LEU A 99 -4.08 -14.47 -1.95
C LEU A 99 -3.07 -14.92 -3.03
N GLY A 100 -2.17 -15.84 -2.67
CA GLY A 100 -0.97 -16.18 -3.42
C GLY A 100 0.09 -15.09 -3.32
N SER A 101 0.96 -15.06 -4.32
CA SER A 101 2.02 -14.06 -4.44
C SER A 101 1.45 -12.75 -5.00
N TYR A 102 1.60 -11.67 -4.25
CA TYR A 102 1.16 -10.33 -4.60
C TYR A 102 2.25 -9.32 -4.24
N HIS A 103 2.16 -8.12 -4.77
CA HIS A 103 3.13 -7.07 -4.52
C HIS A 103 2.48 -6.02 -3.64
N LEU A 104 3.15 -5.61 -2.56
CA LEU A 104 2.68 -4.56 -1.67
C LEU A 104 3.74 -3.48 -1.47
N CYS A 105 3.31 -2.23 -1.35
CA CYS A 105 4.16 -1.08 -1.07
C CYS A 105 3.57 -0.33 0.13
N SER A 106 4.30 -0.20 1.23
CA SER A 106 3.82 0.54 2.39
C SER A 106 3.92 2.04 2.12
N LEU A 107 2.78 2.74 2.12
CA LEU A 107 2.72 4.18 1.89
C LEU A 107 2.78 4.93 3.23
N PHE A 108 1.98 4.49 4.20
CA PHE A 108 1.89 5.10 5.51
C PHE A 108 1.92 4.04 6.59
N SER A 109 2.94 4.10 7.44
CA SER A 109 3.09 3.27 8.63
C SER A 109 3.89 4.06 9.66
N PRO A 110 3.32 4.41 10.83
CA PRO A 110 2.04 3.95 11.39
C PRO A 110 0.81 4.70 10.86
N ALA A 111 -0.32 4.00 10.67
CA ALA A 111 -1.63 4.64 10.41
C ALA A 111 -2.26 5.28 11.67
N LEU A 112 -1.52 5.38 12.78
CA LEU A 112 -1.93 6.10 13.99
C LEU A 112 -2.09 7.61 13.76
N GLU A 113 -1.47 8.15 12.71
CA GLU A 113 -1.60 9.56 12.32
C GLU A 113 -3.00 9.92 11.78
N PHE A 114 -3.82 8.93 11.41
CA PHE A 114 -5.18 9.15 10.95
C PHE A 114 -6.15 9.24 12.12
N GLU A 115 -6.81 10.41 12.26
CA GLU A 115 -7.75 10.65 13.36
C GLU A 115 -9.08 9.90 13.19
N SER A 116 -9.44 9.57 11.95
CA SER A 116 -10.68 8.88 11.56
C SER A 116 -10.48 8.00 10.31
N HIS A 117 -11.35 7.00 10.16
CA HIS A 117 -11.42 6.17 8.94
C HIS A 117 -11.69 7.00 7.69
N GLU A 118 -12.53 8.03 7.79
CA GLU A 118 -12.82 8.93 6.68
C GLU A 118 -11.56 9.64 6.18
N GLN A 119 -10.69 10.11 7.09
CA GLN A 119 -9.42 10.73 6.71
C GLN A 119 -8.52 9.73 5.97
N ALA A 120 -8.37 8.50 6.49
CA ALA A 120 -7.60 7.46 5.82
C ALA A 120 -8.18 7.12 4.44
N ARG A 121 -9.50 7.07 4.33
CA ARG A 121 -10.21 6.84 3.06
C ARG A 121 -9.97 7.96 2.06
N LEU A 122 -10.09 9.21 2.46
CA LEU A 122 -9.82 10.36 1.59
C LEU A 122 -8.36 10.34 1.11
N THR A 123 -7.41 10.03 2.00
CA THR A 123 -6.00 9.87 1.64
C THR A 123 -5.80 8.72 0.65
N ALA A 124 -6.39 7.55 0.89
CA ALA A 124 -6.30 6.42 -0.03
C ALA A 124 -6.90 6.72 -1.41
N ILE A 125 -8.05 7.41 -1.47
CA ILE A 125 -8.66 7.87 -2.72
C ILE A 125 -7.70 8.84 -3.43
N ALA A 126 -7.16 9.83 -2.71
CA ALA A 126 -6.22 10.79 -3.27
C ALA A 126 -4.94 10.12 -3.79
N THR A 127 -4.40 9.14 -3.05
CA THR A 127 -3.22 8.38 -3.48
C THR A 127 -3.51 7.51 -4.70
N ALA A 128 -4.65 6.80 -4.72
CA ALA A 128 -5.05 6.02 -5.89
C ALA A 128 -5.23 6.94 -7.12
N HIS A 129 -5.88 8.09 -6.94
CA HIS A 129 -6.01 9.08 -8.00
C HIS A 129 -4.66 9.61 -8.48
N ALA A 130 -3.75 9.95 -7.56
CA ALA A 130 -2.42 10.43 -7.90
C ALA A 130 -1.60 9.36 -8.63
N LEU A 131 -1.69 8.10 -8.23
CA LEU A 131 -1.00 6.96 -8.86
C LEU A 131 -1.38 6.79 -10.34
N PHE A 132 -2.66 6.96 -10.65
CA PHE A 132 -3.19 6.80 -12.01
C PHE A 132 -3.25 8.11 -12.81
N ALA A 133 -3.06 9.25 -12.16
CA ALA A 133 -2.97 10.54 -12.83
C ALA A 133 -1.57 10.72 -13.44
N ALA A 134 -1.49 11.49 -14.54
CA ALA A 134 -0.22 11.98 -15.04
C ALA A 134 0.47 12.83 -13.96
N PRO A 135 1.82 12.92 -13.94
CA PRO A 135 2.54 13.61 -12.88
C PRO A 135 2.05 15.05 -12.77
N LEU A 136 1.37 15.38 -11.68
CA LEU A 136 1.31 16.76 -11.23
C LEU A 136 2.75 17.08 -10.80
N ALA A 137 3.31 18.13 -11.38
CA ALA A 137 4.67 18.59 -11.07
C ALA A 137 4.92 18.53 -9.55
N PRO A 138 6.07 18.01 -9.10
CA PRO A 138 6.27 17.64 -7.71
C PRO A 138 5.96 18.83 -6.79
N VAL A 139 4.99 18.66 -5.89
CA VAL A 139 4.95 19.49 -4.68
C VAL A 139 6.18 19.10 -3.90
N ALA A 140 7.16 20.00 -3.88
CA ALA A 140 8.40 19.84 -3.16
C ALA A 140 8.14 19.27 -1.77
N GLU A 141 8.65 18.06 -1.54
CA GLU A 141 8.76 17.46 -0.22
C GLU A 141 9.41 18.50 0.70
N ALA A 142 8.68 18.97 1.70
CA ALA A 142 9.25 19.86 2.70
C ALA A 142 10.42 19.10 3.35
N PRO A 143 11.64 19.67 3.36
CA PRO A 143 12.81 18.94 3.81
C PRO A 143 12.61 18.49 5.26
N ALA A 144 12.73 17.17 5.49
CA ALA A 144 12.70 16.58 6.81
C ALA A 144 13.69 17.33 7.73
N PRO A 145 13.28 17.76 8.94
CA PRO A 145 14.18 18.45 9.85
C PRO A 145 15.29 17.50 10.28
N SER A 146 16.49 17.71 9.75
CA SER A 146 17.68 16.96 10.14
C SER A 146 17.95 17.14 11.63
N ARG A 147 18.04 16.01 12.37
CA ARG A 147 18.39 15.94 13.81
C ARG A 147 19.89 16.24 14.07
N ARG A 148 20.44 17.29 13.45
CA ARG A 148 21.84 17.73 13.65
C ARG A 148 21.96 19.11 14.30
N ALA A 149 20.87 19.69 14.77
CA ALA A 149 20.87 20.92 15.57
C ALA A 149 20.80 20.68 17.09
N PHE A 150 21.06 19.46 17.56
CA PHE A 150 21.28 19.14 18.98
C PHE A 150 22.78 18.88 19.17
N LEU A 151 23.42 19.67 20.04
CA LEU A 151 24.86 19.68 20.41
C LEU A 151 25.77 20.58 19.55
N GLY A 152 25.43 21.87 19.50
CA GLY A 152 26.44 22.93 19.38
C GLY A 152 27.26 23.04 20.68
N LEU A 153 28.16 22.08 20.88
CA LEU A 153 29.25 22.17 21.86
C LEU A 153 30.55 22.50 21.11
N ARG A 154 31.28 23.48 21.65
CA ARG A 154 32.65 23.96 21.37
C ARG A 154 32.75 25.10 20.35
N GLY A 155 33.39 26.22 20.68
CA GLY A 155 34.26 26.52 21.83
C GLY A 155 34.38 28.01 22.11
#